data_AF-A0A7G9YX23-F1
#
_entry.id   AF-A0A7G9YX23-F1
#
_cell.length_a   1.000
_cell.length_b   1.000
_cell.length_c   1.000
_cell.angle_alpha   90.00
_cell.angle_beta   90.00
_cell.angle_gamma   90.00
#
_symmetry.space_group_name_H-M   'P 1'
#
loop_
_entity.id
_entity.type
_entity.pdbx_description
1 polymer ?
#
loop_
_entity_poly.entity_id
_entity_poly.type
_entity_poly.pdbx_seq_one_letter_code
_entity_poly.pdbx_strand_id
1 'polypeptide(L)'
;MITVEAKFKLEPHKKMEFDAGEEITEWNYWGINREKRLVINKDFLSITYIKWYKSFDDLKSEFLTIVNKLFEVFKDIQINCLGLRYINEINLEETDPLNWKKYLDNNLLSIFNIAEDKETIARGFNNLVLN
;
A
#
# COMPACT_ATOMS: atom_id res chain seq x y z
N MET A 1 1.63 29.43 -26.43
CA MET A 1 1.53 27.96 -26.50
C MET A 1 2.93 27.40 -26.31
N ILE A 2 3.22 26.76 -25.18
CA ILE A 2 4.52 26.16 -24.91
C ILE A 2 4.30 24.65 -24.86
N THR A 3 4.79 23.94 -25.86
CA THR A 3 4.84 22.48 -25.90
C THR A 3 6.09 22.05 -25.12
N VAL A 4 5.92 21.30 -24.04
CA VAL A 4 7.04 20.73 -23.28
C VAL A 4 7.14 19.25 -23.63
N GLU A 5 8.10 18.90 -24.48
CA GLU A 5 8.50 17.51 -24.73
C GLU A 5 9.35 17.00 -23.55
N ALA A 6 8.84 16.03 -22.79
CA ALA A 6 9.61 15.37 -21.75
C ALA A 6 10.54 14.31 -22.37
N LYS A 7 11.86 14.57 -22.37
CA LYS A 7 12.89 13.59 -22.73
C LYS A 7 13.23 12.73 -21.51
N PHE A 8 13.05 11.42 -21.63
CA PHE A 8 13.45 10.45 -20.61
C PHE A 8 14.93 10.07 -20.77
N LYS A 9 15.69 10.09 -19.67
CA LYS A 9 17.09 9.67 -19.62
C LYS A 9 17.14 8.30 -18.92
N LEU A 10 17.55 7.27 -19.65
CA LEU A 10 17.84 5.94 -19.10
C LEU A 10 19.31 5.91 -18.67
N GLU A 11 19.60 5.51 -17.44
CA GLU A 11 20.98 5.25 -16.98
C GLU A 11 21.20 3.73 -16.92
N PRO A 12 22.00 3.15 -17.85
CA PRO A 12 22.38 1.75 -17.78
C PRO A 12 23.55 1.60 -16.80
N HIS A 13 23.73 0.38 -16.26
CA HIS A 13 24.88 -0.10 -15.46
C HIS A 13 24.70 -0.28 -13.95
N LYS A 14 23.66 -1.00 -13.52
CA LYS A 14 23.79 -1.93 -12.38
C LYS A 14 23.48 -3.34 -12.87
N LYS A 15 24.50 -4.18 -13.02
CA LYS A 15 24.32 -5.63 -13.24
C LYS A 15 23.83 -6.24 -11.93
N MET A 16 22.54 -6.58 -11.87
CA MET A 16 22.03 -7.58 -10.95
C MET A 16 22.04 -8.90 -11.70
N GLU A 17 22.70 -9.92 -11.14
CA GLU A 17 22.54 -11.29 -11.61
C GLU A 17 21.08 -11.68 -11.39
N PHE A 18 20.33 -11.84 -12.47
CA PHE A 18 18.98 -12.37 -12.46
C PHE A 18 19.07 -13.86 -12.82
N ASP A 19 18.67 -14.70 -11.86
CA ASP A 19 18.11 -16.02 -12.11
C ASP A 19 17.09 -15.88 -13.25
N ALA A 20 17.00 -16.83 -14.18
CA ALA A 20 16.23 -16.69 -15.43
C ALA A 20 14.71 -16.59 -15.18
N GLY A 21 14.27 -15.47 -14.61
CA GLY A 21 12.90 -15.07 -14.40
C GLY A 21 12.38 -14.41 -15.66
N GLU A 22 11.14 -14.71 -16.01
CA GLU A 22 10.44 -14.05 -17.10
C GLU A 22 10.58 -12.52 -16.98
N GLU A 23 10.95 -11.84 -18.08
CA GLU A 23 10.84 -10.39 -18.14
C GLU A 23 9.36 -9.99 -18.02
N ILE A 24 9.00 -9.36 -16.90
CA ILE A 24 7.64 -8.85 -16.67
C ILE A 24 7.64 -7.35 -16.96
N THR A 25 6.79 -6.93 -17.90
CA THR A 25 6.54 -5.51 -18.15
C THR A 25 5.60 -4.95 -17.09
N GLU A 26 6.05 -3.90 -16.39
CA GLU A 26 5.23 -3.10 -15.47
C GLU A 26 5.00 -1.71 -16.04
N TRP A 27 3.74 -1.36 -16.30
CA TRP A 27 3.36 -0.02 -16.73
C TRP A 27 3.03 0.86 -15.53
N ASN A 28 3.65 2.04 -15.51
CA ASN A 28 3.60 2.97 -14.40
C ASN A 28 3.10 4.34 -14.85
N TYR A 29 1.95 4.75 -14.34
CA TYR A 29 1.34 6.05 -14.64
C TYR A 29 1.22 6.88 -13.38
N TRP A 30 1.63 8.13 -13.46
CA TRP A 30 1.60 9.07 -12.35
C TRP A 30 0.54 10.14 -12.57
N GLY A 31 -0.17 10.51 -11.50
CA GLY A 31 -0.97 11.72 -11.49
C GLY A 31 -0.11 12.95 -11.79
N ILE A 32 -0.73 13.99 -12.35
CA ILE A 32 -0.03 15.20 -12.81
C ILE A 32 0.84 15.81 -11.69
N ASN A 33 0.37 15.74 -10.44
CA ASN A 33 1.07 16.29 -9.28
C ASN A 33 1.78 15.21 -8.43
N ARG A 34 1.97 14.01 -8.99
CA ARG A 34 2.51 12.81 -8.32
C ARG A 34 1.78 12.47 -7.02
N GLU A 35 0.50 12.81 -6.95
CA GLU A 35 -0.38 12.54 -5.82
C GLU A 35 -0.88 11.11 -5.77
N LYS A 36 -0.84 10.42 -6.91
CA LYS A 36 -1.26 9.03 -7.08
C LYS A 36 -0.45 8.32 -8.17
N ARG A 37 -0.41 6.99 -8.09
CA ARG A 37 0.26 6.10 -9.03
C ARG A 37 -0.69 4.96 -9.42
N LEU A 38 -0.85 4.75 -10.72
CA LEU A 38 -1.48 3.55 -11.29
C LEU A 38 -0.36 2.61 -11.76
N VAL A 39 -0.44 1.37 -11.32
CA VAL A 39 0.46 0.28 -11.74
C VAL A 39 -0.38 -0.79 -12.41
N ILE A 40 0.06 -1.23 -13.58
CA ILE A 40 -0.55 -2.33 -14.32
C ILE A 40 0.56 -3.29 -14.74
N ASN A 41 0.39 -4.58 -14.48
CA ASN A 41 1.18 -5.64 -15.07
C ASN A 41 0.29 -6.87 -15.33
N LYS A 42 0.89 -8.00 -15.69
CA LYS A 42 0.13 -9.23 -16.00
C LYS A 42 -0.59 -9.83 -14.79
N ASP A 43 -0.16 -9.52 -13.57
CA ASP A 43 -0.63 -10.16 -12.34
C ASP A 43 -1.60 -9.28 -11.55
N PHE A 44 -1.46 -7.94 -11.63
CA PHE A 44 -2.31 -7.02 -10.90
C PHE A 44 -2.47 -5.65 -11.56
N LEU A 45 -3.53 -4.96 -11.12
CA LEU A 45 -3.74 -3.53 -11.29
C LEU A 45 -3.89 -2.89 -9.92
N SER A 46 -3.19 -1.78 -9.66
CA SER A 46 -3.33 -1.05 -8.40
C SER A 46 -3.30 0.46 -8.60
N ILE A 47 -4.10 1.16 -7.79
CA ILE A 47 -4.07 2.63 -7.69
C ILE A 47 -3.66 2.97 -6.27
N THR A 48 -2.53 3.65 -6.12
CA THR A 48 -2.01 4.11 -4.83
C THR A 48 -2.14 5.62 -4.75
N TYR A 49 -2.88 6.11 -3.75
CA TYR A 49 -2.91 7.54 -3.41
C TYR A 49 -1.80 7.80 -2.39
N ILE A 50 -0.83 8.65 -2.74
CA ILE A 50 0.38 8.90 -1.93
C ILE A 50 0.14 10.03 -0.93
N LYS A 51 -0.71 11.00 -1.30
CA LYS A 51 -1.07 12.12 -0.42
C LYS A 51 -2.43 11.87 0.22
N TRP A 52 -3.48 12.28 -0.47
CA TRP A 52 -4.86 12.19 -0.01
C TRP A 52 -5.79 12.06 -1.21
N TYR A 53 -6.78 11.18 -1.09
CA TYR A 53 -7.96 11.19 -1.95
C TYR A 53 -9.02 12.07 -1.28
N LYS A 54 -9.77 12.84 -2.07
CA LYS A 54 -10.70 13.86 -1.54
C LYS A 54 -11.94 13.25 -0.90
N SER A 55 -12.49 12.21 -1.55
CA SER A 55 -13.68 11.52 -1.07
C SER A 55 -13.73 10.08 -1.60
N PHE A 56 -14.52 9.22 -0.95
CA PHE A 56 -14.74 7.87 -1.45
C PHE A 56 -15.40 7.88 -2.84
N ASP A 57 -16.28 8.84 -3.13
CA ASP A 57 -16.94 8.96 -4.43
C ASP A 57 -15.95 9.28 -5.56
N ASP A 58 -14.96 10.15 -5.29
CA ASP A 58 -13.89 10.44 -6.25
C ASP A 58 -13.04 9.19 -6.51
N LEU A 59 -12.66 8.47 -5.45
CA LEU A 59 -11.90 7.22 -5.54
C LEU A 59 -12.66 6.17 -6.35
N LYS A 60 -13.94 5.99 -6.04
CA LYS A 60 -14.83 5.03 -6.71
C LYS A 60 -14.97 5.37 -8.19
N SER A 61 -15.22 6.63 -8.51
CA SER A 61 -15.38 7.11 -9.89
C SER A 61 -14.12 6.87 -10.71
N GLU A 62 -12.94 7.24 -10.18
CA GLU A 62 -11.66 7.03 -10.85
C GLU A 62 -11.34 5.55 -11.05
N PHE A 63 -11.47 4.75 -9.99
CA PHE A 63 -11.19 3.31 -10.04
C PHE A 63 -12.08 2.59 -11.04
N LEU A 64 -13.40 2.82 -10.98
CA LEU A 64 -14.35 2.17 -11.89
C LEU A 64 -14.12 2.59 -13.34
N THR A 65 -13.74 3.85 -13.60
CA THR A 65 -13.41 4.31 -14.96
C THR A 65 -12.27 3.48 -15.57
N ILE A 66 -11.22 3.23 -14.80
CA ILE A 66 -10.05 2.46 -15.26
C ILE A 66 -10.41 0.98 -15.43
N VAL A 67 -11.06 0.39 -14.44
CA VAL A 67 -11.41 -1.04 -14.46
C VAL A 67 -12.44 -1.36 -15.55
N ASN A 68 -13.42 -0.49 -15.79
CA ASN A 68 -14.37 -0.67 -16.88
C ASN A 68 -13.66 -0.68 -18.24
N LYS A 69 -12.65 0.18 -18.45
CA LYS A 69 -11.84 0.15 -19.67
C LYS A 69 -11.03 -1.14 -19.80
N LEU A 70 -10.52 -1.67 -18.68
CA LEU A 70 -9.85 -2.96 -18.68
C LEU A 70 -10.78 -4.08 -19.13
N PHE A 71 -12.02 -4.12 -18.63
CA PHE A 71 -13.03 -5.11 -19.01
C PHE A 71 -13.53 -4.96 -20.46
N GLU A 72 -13.60 -3.74 -20.98
CA GLU A 72 -13.92 -3.50 -22.38
C GLU A 72 -12.85 -4.06 -23.32
N VAL A 73 -11.57 -3.91 -22.96
CA VAL A 73 -10.43 -4.38 -23.76
C VAL A 73 -10.20 -5.88 -23.61
N PHE A 74 -10.30 -6.41 -22.39
CA PHE A 74 -10.05 -7.81 -22.05
C PHE A 74 -11.33 -8.48 -21.54
N LYS A 75 -12.09 -9.07 -22.47
CA LYS A 75 -13.42 -9.64 -22.18
C LYS A 75 -13.43 -10.86 -21.25
N ASP A 76 -12.32 -11.60 -21.23
CA ASP A 76 -12.20 -12.85 -20.47
C ASP A 76 -11.31 -12.72 -19.22
N ILE A 77 -11.12 -11.49 -18.74
CA ILE A 77 -10.29 -11.27 -17.55
C ILE A 77 -10.99 -11.84 -16.30
N GLN A 78 -10.24 -12.63 -15.53
CA GLN A 78 -10.70 -13.16 -14.25
C GLN A 78 -10.02 -12.40 -13.11
N ILE A 79 -10.81 -11.89 -12.17
CA ILE A 79 -10.30 -11.22 -10.98
C ILE A 79 -10.45 -12.16 -9.78
N ASN A 80 -9.33 -12.53 -9.18
CA ASN A 80 -9.31 -13.35 -7.97
C ASN A 80 -9.53 -12.52 -6.70
N CYS A 81 -8.96 -11.32 -6.65
CA CYS A 81 -9.02 -10.45 -5.49
C CYS A 81 -9.29 -9.00 -5.91
N LEU A 82 -10.32 -8.41 -5.30
CA LEU A 82 -10.62 -7.00 -5.38
C LEU A 82 -10.68 -6.44 -3.97
N GLY A 83 -9.88 -5.41 -3.68
CA GLY A 83 -9.82 -4.86 -2.34
C GLY A 83 -9.39 -3.40 -2.32
N LEU A 84 -9.75 -2.74 -1.22
CA LEU A 84 -9.29 -1.40 -0.87
C LEU A 84 -8.46 -1.52 0.41
N ARG A 85 -7.22 -1.06 0.36
CA ARG A 85 -6.32 -1.06 1.52
C ARG A 85 -6.08 0.37 1.98
N TYR A 86 -6.49 0.65 3.22
CA TYR A 86 -6.06 1.84 3.94
C TYR A 86 -4.70 1.57 4.58
N ILE A 87 -3.74 2.46 4.33
CA ILE A 87 -2.45 2.44 5.00
C ILE A 87 -2.47 3.62 5.96
N ASN A 88 -2.62 3.32 7.26
CA ASN A 88 -2.44 4.32 8.30
C ASN A 88 -0.94 4.47 8.54
N GLU A 89 -0.36 5.55 8.04
CA GLU A 89 1.04 5.90 8.30
C GLU A 89 1.09 6.82 9.52
N ILE A 90 1.57 6.30 10.65
CA ILE A 90 1.77 7.07 11.87
C ILE A 90 3.26 7.39 11.96
N ASN A 91 3.62 8.64 11.68
CA ASN A 91 4.99 9.12 11.82
C ASN A 91 5.20 9.67 13.23
N LEU A 92 6.00 8.98 14.04
CA LEU A 92 6.33 9.37 15.41
C LEU A 92 7.78 9.87 15.47
N GLU A 93 8.00 10.98 16.16
CA GLU A 93 9.35 11.51 16.45
C GLU A 93 10.01 10.75 17.62
N GLU A 94 9.98 9.42 17.60
CA GLU A 94 10.57 8.55 18.63
C GLU A 94 11.70 7.71 18.03
N THR A 95 12.72 7.45 18.84
CA THR A 95 13.87 6.61 18.43
C THR A 95 13.60 5.12 18.60
N ASP A 96 12.70 4.75 19.53
CA ASP A 96 12.32 3.37 19.80
C ASP A 96 10.89 3.10 19.29
N PRO A 97 10.72 2.39 18.15
CA PRO A 97 9.40 2.09 17.59
C PRO A 97 8.60 1.06 18.41
N LEU A 98 9.21 0.45 19.43
CA LEU A 98 8.53 -0.47 20.35
C LEU A 98 8.04 0.22 21.62
N ASN A 99 8.40 1.50 21.85
CA ASN A 99 7.97 2.24 23.02
C ASN A 99 6.71 3.08 22.75
N TRP A 100 5.56 2.50 23.11
CA TRP A 100 4.26 3.12 22.92
C TRP A 100 3.70 3.82 24.17
N LYS A 101 4.46 3.91 25.27
CA LYS A 101 4.00 4.44 26.57
C LYS A 101 3.45 5.86 26.53
N LYS A 102 3.93 6.67 25.59
CA LYS A 102 3.51 8.05 25.41
C LYS A 102 2.17 8.17 24.68
N TYR A 103 1.79 7.15 23.89
CA TYR A 103 0.67 7.21 22.97
C TYR A 103 -0.49 6.31 23.38
N LEU A 104 -0.21 5.24 24.12
CA LEU A 104 -1.20 4.28 24.60
C LEU A 104 -1.27 4.35 26.12
N ASP A 105 -2.48 4.13 26.65
CA ASP A 105 -2.66 3.93 28.09
C ASP A 105 -1.78 2.76 28.58
N ASN A 106 -1.13 2.93 29.73
CA ASN A 106 -0.21 1.94 30.26
C ASN A 106 -0.86 0.56 30.51
N ASN A 107 -2.18 0.52 30.71
CA ASN A 107 -2.92 -0.73 30.89
C ASN A 107 -3.09 -1.50 29.57
N LEU A 108 -2.91 -0.86 28.41
CA LEU A 108 -3.02 -1.48 27.08
C LEU A 108 -1.68 -2.03 26.57
N LEU A 109 -0.55 -1.67 27.19
CA LEU A 109 0.78 -2.10 26.77
C LEU A 109 1.09 -3.56 27.16
N SER A 110 0.32 -4.10 28.10
CA SER A 110 0.44 -5.47 28.57
C SER A 110 -0.95 -6.08 28.63
N ILE A 111 -1.11 -7.23 28.00
CA ILE A 111 -2.38 -7.97 28.01
C ILE A 111 -2.85 -8.33 29.44
N PHE A 112 -1.93 -8.35 30.40
CA PHE A 112 -2.23 -8.67 31.81
C PHE A 112 -2.66 -7.46 32.64
N ASN A 113 -2.46 -6.24 32.15
CA ASN A 113 -2.82 -5.02 32.88
C ASN A 113 -4.26 -4.57 32.59
N ILE A 114 -4.95 -5.23 31.66
CA ILE A 114 -6.34 -4.92 31.30
C ILE A 114 -7.33 -5.43 32.37
N ALA A 115 -7.04 -6.57 33.00
CA ALA A 115 -7.91 -7.13 34.04
C ALA A 115 -7.55 -6.53 35.41
N GLU A 116 -8.57 -6.10 36.17
CA GLU A 116 -8.40 -5.61 37.55
C GLU A 116 -7.90 -6.74 38.48
N ASP A 117 -8.47 -7.93 38.33
CA ASP A 117 -8.03 -9.14 39.01
C ASP A 117 -7.34 -10.11 38.04
N LYS A 118 -6.04 -10.29 38.23
CA LYS A 118 -5.20 -11.13 37.36
C LYS A 118 -5.51 -12.62 37.48
N GLU A 119 -6.10 -13.06 38.59
CA GLU A 119 -6.48 -14.47 38.79
C GLU A 119 -7.64 -14.89 37.88
N THR A 120 -8.37 -13.92 37.30
CA THR A 120 -9.46 -14.18 36.35
C THR A 120 -8.99 -14.42 34.92
N ILE A 121 -7.70 -14.22 34.64
CA ILE A 121 -7.15 -14.34 33.29
C ILE A 121 -6.99 -15.82 32.92
N ALA A 122 -7.92 -16.34 32.12
CA ALA A 122 -7.81 -17.69 31.58
C ALA A 122 -6.76 -17.82 30.46
N ARG A 123 -6.52 -16.75 29.69
CA ARG A 123 -5.55 -16.73 28.58
C ARG A 123 -5.18 -15.30 28.16
N GLY A 124 -3.89 -15.04 27.98
CA GLY A 124 -3.36 -13.88 27.26
C GLY A 124 -2.51 -14.34 26.08
N PHE A 125 -2.63 -13.69 24.93
CA PHE A 125 -1.91 -14.04 23.71
C PHE A 125 -1.37 -12.80 22.99
N ASN A 126 -0.06 -12.78 22.76
CA ASN A 126 0.66 -11.81 21.92
C ASN A 126 1.61 -12.59 21.01
N ASN A 127 1.70 -12.21 19.74
CA ASN A 127 2.65 -12.83 18.80
C ASN A 127 3.76 -11.83 18.46
N LEU A 128 5.01 -12.23 18.70
CA LEU A 128 6.19 -11.58 18.14
C LEU A 128 6.92 -12.61 17.28
N VAL A 129 6.91 -12.42 15.96
CA VAL A 129 7.62 -13.28 15.01
C VAL A 129 8.86 -12.54 14.55
N LEU A 130 10.02 -13.16 14.73
CA LEU A 130 11.33 -12.63 14.30
C LEU A 130 11.81 -13.43 13.09
N ASN A 131 12.51 -12.75 12.18
CA ASN A 131 13.14 -13.35 11.00
C ASN A 131 14.55 -13.86 11.30
#